data_AF-A0A0T2MKJ8-F1
#
_entry.id   AF-A0A0T2MKJ8-F1
#
_cell.length_a   1.000
_cell.length_b   1.000
_cell.length_c   1.000
_cell.angle_alpha   90.00
_cell.angle_beta   90.00
_cell.angle_gamma   90.00
#
_symmetry.space_group_name_H-M   'P 1'
#
loop_
_entity.id
_entity.type
_entity.pdbx_description
1 polymer ?
#
loop_
_entity_poly.entity_id
_entity_poly.type
_entity_poly.pdbx_seq_one_letter_code
_entity_poly.pdbx_strand_id
1 'polypeptide(L)'
;MMEKRTDPLPAIFVPYAEFFDEDMGAKVPGSISVSDEDGRWLYGCPCGCGTAGALRVAAGEKPAQSPSWLWNGSTEKPTLTPSVHHVGHWHGWLTEGVWLSC
;
A
#
# COMPACT_ATOMS: atom_id res chain seq x y z
N MET A 1 6.64 -19.36 7.78
CA MET A 1 6.99 -18.05 7.18
C MET A 1 6.47 -17.00 8.14
N MET A 2 7.34 -16.17 8.71
CA MET A 2 7.00 -15.26 9.82
C MET A 2 6.79 -13.85 9.25
N GLU A 3 5.73 -13.18 9.68
CA GLU A 3 5.47 -11.78 9.33
C GLU A 3 6.67 -10.90 9.70
N LYS A 4 7.14 -10.07 8.75
CA LYS A 4 8.24 -9.16 9.02
C LYS A 4 7.70 -7.87 9.64
N ARG A 5 8.18 -7.54 10.83
CA ARG A 5 8.06 -6.20 11.42
C ARG A 5 9.12 -5.28 10.85
N THR A 6 8.75 -4.03 10.61
CA THR A 6 9.62 -3.01 10.02
C THR A 6 9.54 -1.74 10.86
N ASP A 7 10.62 -0.96 10.89
CA ASP A 7 10.54 0.41 11.37
C ASP A 7 9.49 1.21 10.58
N PRO A 8 8.92 2.28 11.16
CA PRO A 8 7.99 3.16 10.46
C PRO A 8 8.57 3.63 9.12
N LEU A 9 7.86 3.35 8.03
CA LEU A 9 8.34 3.61 6.67
C LEU A 9 7.43 4.63 5.98
N PRO A 10 7.92 5.81 5.58
CA PRO A 10 7.10 6.78 4.85
C PRO A 10 6.65 6.21 3.51
N ALA A 11 5.38 6.39 3.20
CA ALA A 11 4.83 6.05 1.89
C ALA A 11 5.30 7.06 0.85
N ILE A 12 5.89 6.54 -0.23
CA ILE A 12 6.39 7.36 -1.34
C ILE A 12 5.47 7.16 -2.53
N PHE A 13 4.87 8.24 -3.02
CA PHE A 13 4.06 8.17 -4.23
C PHE A 13 4.96 8.14 -5.46
N VAL A 14 4.80 7.10 -6.26
CA VAL A 14 5.52 6.92 -7.52
C VAL A 14 4.50 6.72 -8.64
N PRO A 15 4.72 7.32 -9.83
CA PRO A 15 3.84 7.08 -10.96
C PRO A 15 3.93 5.62 -11.40
N TYR A 16 2.86 5.11 -12.00
CA TYR A 16 2.75 3.71 -12.43
C TYR A 16 3.94 3.25 -13.30
N ALA A 17 4.38 4.10 -14.22
CA ALA A 17 5.51 3.82 -15.11
C ALA A 17 6.85 3.63 -14.38
N GLU A 18 6.97 4.17 -13.16
CA GLU A 18 8.19 4.09 -12.35
C GLU A 18 8.06 3.10 -11.18
N PHE A 19 6.85 2.61 -10.90
CA PHE A 19 6.55 1.72 -9.77
C PHE A 19 7.26 0.36 -9.91
N PHE A 20 7.23 -0.22 -11.12
CA PHE A 20 7.76 -1.56 -11.39
C PHE A 20 9.21 -1.54 -11.88
N ASP A 21 10.04 -2.42 -11.33
CA ASP A 21 11.36 -2.75 -11.91
C ASP A 21 11.24 -3.64 -13.16
N GLU A 22 12.37 -4.01 -13.75
CA GLU A 22 12.45 -4.79 -14.98
C GLU A 22 11.81 -6.19 -14.85
N ASP A 23 11.77 -6.75 -13.64
CA ASP A 23 11.15 -8.03 -13.28
C ASP A 23 9.72 -7.87 -12.73
N MET A 24 9.08 -6.71 -12.92
CA MET A 24 7.73 -6.39 -12.40
C MET A 24 7.62 -6.43 -10.86
N GLY A 25 8.74 -6.28 -10.14
CA GLY A 25 8.74 -6.04 -8.70
C GLY A 25 8.53 -4.57 -8.35
N ALA A 26 8.18 -4.28 -7.10
CA ALA A 26 8.13 -2.91 -6.60
C ALA A 26 9.55 -2.40 -6.33
N LYS A 27 9.97 -1.34 -7.02
CA LYS A 27 11.32 -0.75 -6.89
C LYS A 27 11.64 -0.27 -5.48
N VAL A 28 10.65 0.32 -4.81
CA VAL A 28 10.83 1.04 -3.55
C VAL A 28 9.91 0.41 -2.50
N PRO A 29 10.46 -0.06 -1.37
CA PRO A 29 9.64 -0.60 -0.28
C PRO A 29 8.64 0.45 0.21
N GLY A 30 7.37 0.06 0.38
CA GLY A 30 6.32 0.96 0.85
C GLY A 30 5.93 2.07 -0.14
N SER A 31 6.42 2.03 -1.39
CA SER A 31 5.92 2.96 -2.41
C SER A 31 4.46 2.69 -2.73
N ILE A 32 3.75 3.71 -3.19
CA ILE A 32 2.35 3.65 -3.58
C ILE A 32 2.21 4.25 -4.98
N SER A 33 1.49 3.56 -5.85
CA SER A 33 1.04 4.11 -7.13
C SER A 33 -0.48 4.19 -7.13
N VAL A 34 -1.01 5.38 -7.39
CA VAL A 34 -2.45 5.66 -7.40
C VAL A 34 -2.93 5.87 -8.83
N SER A 35 -4.01 5.19 -9.20
CA SER A 35 -4.78 5.52 -10.41
C SER A 35 -6.06 6.28 -10.00
N ASP A 36 -6.25 7.47 -10.58
CA ASP A 36 -7.34 8.39 -10.26
C ASP A 36 -8.73 7.83 -10.66
N GLU A 37 -8.78 6.99 -11.68
CA GLU A 37 -10.05 6.63 -12.33
C GLU A 37 -10.79 5.43 -11.71
N ASP A 38 -10.12 4.55 -10.94
CA ASP A 38 -10.68 3.23 -10.61
C ASP A 38 -10.59 2.84 -9.12
N GLY A 39 -10.00 3.69 -8.27
CA GLY A 39 -9.77 3.34 -6.86
C GLY A 39 -8.85 2.11 -6.69
N ARG A 40 -8.06 1.80 -7.71
CA ARG A 40 -7.03 0.75 -7.68
C ARG A 40 -5.70 1.38 -7.38
N TRP A 41 -5.16 1.07 -6.22
CA TRP A 41 -3.82 1.46 -5.80
C TRP A 41 -2.90 0.26 -5.87
N LEU A 42 -1.63 0.49 -6.13
CA LEU A 42 -0.56 -0.50 -5.99
C LEU A 42 0.33 -0.07 -4.85
N TYR A 43 0.86 -1.03 -4.10
CA TYR A 43 1.86 -0.77 -3.06
C TYR A 43 3.00 -1.78 -3.14
N GLY A 44 4.23 -1.32 -2.88
CA GLY A 44 5.38 -2.19 -2.68
C GLY A 44 5.39 -2.74 -1.26
N CYS A 45 5.69 -4.03 -1.07
CA CYS A 45 5.79 -4.61 0.26
C CYS A 45 6.73 -3.77 1.14
N PRO A 46 6.28 -3.25 2.29
CA PRO A 46 7.13 -2.48 3.21
C PRO A 46 8.31 -3.30 3.73
N CYS A 47 8.19 -4.63 3.69
CA CYS A 47 9.25 -5.57 4.04
C CYS A 47 10.49 -5.55 3.12
N GLY A 48 10.41 -4.89 1.96
CA GLY A 48 11.52 -4.75 1.01
C GLY A 48 11.83 -6.00 0.19
N CYS A 49 10.90 -6.96 0.07
CA CYS A 49 11.10 -8.17 -0.73
C CYS A 49 10.93 -7.96 -2.25
N GLY A 50 10.60 -6.74 -2.70
CA GLY A 50 10.30 -6.44 -4.10
C GLY A 50 8.91 -6.89 -4.58
N THR A 51 8.08 -7.50 -3.73
CA THR A 51 6.72 -7.91 -4.13
C THR A 51 5.77 -6.71 -4.08
N ALA A 52 4.96 -6.54 -5.12
CA ALA A 52 3.87 -5.56 -5.16
C ALA A 52 2.53 -6.19 -4.79
N GLY A 53 1.61 -5.40 -4.24
CA GLY A 53 0.22 -5.78 -4.03
C GLY A 53 -0.75 -4.73 -4.55
N ALA A 54 -1.99 -5.14 -4.82
CA ALA A 54 -3.07 -4.25 -5.22
C ALA A 54 -4.00 -3.98 -4.04
N LEU A 55 -4.45 -2.73 -3.90
CA LEU A 55 -5.40 -2.27 -2.91
C LEU A 55 -6.60 -1.68 -3.64
N ARG A 56 -7.80 -2.16 -3.28
CA ARG A 56 -9.05 -1.53 -3.70
C ARG A 56 -9.45 -0.51 -2.65
N VAL A 57 -9.34 0.76 -2.98
CA VAL A 57 -9.59 1.87 -2.08
C VAL A 57 -10.72 2.75 -2.60
N ALA A 58 -11.43 3.40 -1.69
CA ALA A 58 -12.32 4.51 -2.03
C ALA A 58 -12.32 5.55 -0.90
N ALA A 59 -12.51 6.82 -1.28
CA ALA A 59 -12.73 7.89 -0.33
C ALA A 59 -14.21 7.94 0.10
N GLY A 60 -14.47 8.27 1.37
CA GLY A 60 -15.82 8.46 1.90
C GLY A 60 -16.51 7.16 2.33
N GLU A 61 -16.70 6.21 1.42
CA GLU A 61 -17.32 4.92 1.73
C GLU A 61 -16.40 3.74 1.36
N LYS A 62 -16.27 2.78 2.27
CA LYS A 62 -15.45 1.59 2.03
C LYS A 62 -16.11 0.74 0.93
N PRO A 63 -15.37 0.31 -0.11
CA PRO A 63 -15.92 -0.57 -1.14
C PRO A 63 -16.49 -1.86 -0.54
N ALA A 64 -17.69 -2.27 -0.94
CA ALA A 64 -18.36 -3.46 -0.40
C ALA A 64 -17.59 -4.77 -0.69
N GLN A 65 -16.84 -4.82 -1.79
CA GLN A 65 -16.07 -5.99 -2.20
C GLN A 65 -14.80 -6.12 -1.36
N SER A 66 -14.57 -7.28 -0.73
CA SER A 66 -13.34 -7.54 0.03
C SER A 66 -12.27 -8.25 -0.83
N PRO A 67 -10.97 -8.02 -0.57
CA PRO A 67 -10.44 -7.05 0.38
C PRO A 67 -10.51 -5.61 -0.18
N SER A 68 -10.87 -4.66 0.69
CA SER A 68 -10.98 -3.24 0.36
C SER A 68 -10.66 -2.35 1.56
N TRP A 69 -10.34 -1.10 1.28
CA TRP A 69 -9.94 -0.11 2.25
C TRP A 69 -10.69 1.20 2.06
N LEU A 70 -11.05 1.81 3.18
CA LEU A 70 -11.49 3.20 3.26
C LEU A 70 -10.26 4.09 3.26
N TRP A 71 -10.23 5.08 2.38
CA TRP A 71 -9.20 6.10 2.30
C TRP A 71 -9.73 7.44 2.80
N ASN A 72 -8.88 8.21 3.49
CA ASN A 72 -9.23 9.55 3.99
C ASN A 72 -9.31 10.64 2.91
N GLY A 73 -9.04 10.33 1.64
CA GLY A 73 -9.09 11.30 0.53
C GLY A 73 -7.84 12.19 0.41
N SER A 74 -6.81 11.99 1.25
CA SER A 74 -5.55 12.74 1.17
C SER A 74 -4.43 11.91 0.55
N THR A 75 -3.76 12.44 -0.46
CA THR A 75 -2.52 11.88 -1.02
C THR A 75 -1.27 12.43 -0.33
N GLU A 76 -1.36 13.53 0.41
CA GLU A 76 -0.24 14.03 1.22
C GLU A 76 -0.03 13.19 2.48
N LYS A 77 -1.14 12.79 3.11
CA LYS A 77 -1.16 11.96 4.31
C LYS A 77 -2.16 10.83 4.15
N PRO A 78 -1.89 9.86 3.28
CA PRO A 78 -2.82 8.76 3.05
C PRO A 78 -2.99 7.95 4.34
N THR A 79 -4.24 7.70 4.67
CA THR A 79 -4.63 6.80 5.74
C THR A 79 -5.62 5.78 5.18
N LEU A 80 -5.35 4.49 5.42
CA LEU A 80 -6.19 3.38 4.99
C LEU A 80 -6.75 2.62 6.19
N THR A 81 -8.01 2.22 6.10
CA THR A 81 -8.68 1.38 7.12
C THR A 81 -9.47 0.27 6.43
N PRO A 82 -9.32 -1.01 6.80
CA PRO A 82 -8.55 -1.57 7.93
C PRO A 82 -7.04 -1.71 7.63
N SER A 83 -6.31 -2.52 8.40
CA SER A 83 -4.90 -2.87 8.13
C SER A 83 -4.71 -3.52 6.76
N VAL A 84 -3.52 -3.41 6.19
CA VAL A 84 -3.06 -4.13 5.00
C VAL A 84 -2.31 -5.39 5.43
N HIS A 85 -2.78 -6.55 4.99
CA HIS A 85 -2.15 -7.84 5.24
C HIS A 85 -1.64 -8.44 3.93
N HIS A 86 -0.33 -8.37 3.74
CA HIS A 86 0.37 -9.06 2.66
C HIS A 86 0.74 -10.46 3.15
N VAL A 87 -0.11 -11.43 2.82
CA VAL A 87 -0.05 -12.80 3.35
C VAL A 87 1.34 -13.42 3.16
N GLY A 88 1.98 -13.80 4.27
CA GLY A 88 3.32 -14.41 4.27
C GLY A 88 4.49 -13.41 4.26
N HIS A 89 4.22 -12.10 4.16
CA HIS A 89 5.26 -11.08 4.05
C HIS A 89 5.19 -10.03 5.16
N TRP A 90 4.09 -9.29 5.25
CA TRP A 90 3.98 -8.09 6.11
C TRP A 90 2.53 -7.81 6.51
N HIS A 91 2.32 -7.32 7.73
CA HIS A 91 1.01 -6.89 8.22
C HIS A 91 1.14 -5.59 9.01
N GLY A 92 0.28 -4.62 8.70
CA GLY A 92 0.27 -3.33 9.38
C GLY A 92 -0.71 -2.33 8.79
N TRP A 93 -0.52 -1.05 9.10
CA TRP A 93 -1.40 0.04 8.69
C TRP A 93 -0.65 1.07 7.86
N LEU A 94 -1.39 1.74 6.96
CA LEU A 94 -0.96 3.01 6.37
C LEU A 94 -1.71 4.12 7.09
N THR A 95 -1.00 4.97 7.83
CA THR A 95 -1.61 6.04 8.63
C THR A 95 -0.74 7.29 8.57
N GLU A 96 -1.35 8.44 8.27
CA GLU A 96 -0.66 9.72 8.12
C GLU A 96 0.52 9.67 7.13
N GLY A 97 0.42 8.85 6.08
CA GLY A 97 1.50 8.66 5.11
C GLY A 97 2.64 7.77 5.58
N VAL A 98 2.46 6.97 6.64
CA VAL A 98 3.49 6.08 7.17
C VAL A 98 2.96 4.65 7.29
N TRP A 99 3.75 3.68 6.81
CA TRP A 99 3.54 2.25 7.03
C TRP A 99 4.02 1.87 8.43
N LEU A 100 3.11 1.34 9.24
CA LEU A 100 3.35 0.92 10.62
C LEU A 100 3.04 -0.57 10.74
N SER A 101 4.04 -1.40 11.07
CA SER A 101 3.80 -2.83 11.30
C SER A 101 3.04 -3.10 12.60
N CYS A 102 2.32 -4.21 12.68
CA CYS A 102 1.68 -4.72 13.90
C CYS A 102 2.65 -5.37 14.89
#